data_AF-A0A9J6ZJ39-F1
#
_entry.id   AF-A0A9J6ZJ39-F1
#
_cell.length_a   1.000
_cell.length_b   1.000
_cell.length_c   1.000
_cell.angle_alpha   90.00
_cell.angle_beta   90.00
_cell.angle_gamma   90.00
#
_symmetry.space_group_name_H-M   'P 1'
#
loop_
_entity.id
_entity.type
_entity.pdbx_description
1 polymer ?
#
loop_
_entity_poly.entity_id
_entity_poly.type
_entity_poly.pdbx_seq_one_letter_code
_entity_poly.pdbx_strand_id
1 'polypeptide(L)'
;MPDWSYHPLKKLFLNNLIPSSSREFIHKSMSTIASIPGGRALINFLGHMNPPSQFKKEISNTTFPSPIGLSSLIDPNLSGIKAFQELGFGFIEVGPIVLNEPKKQFPPILHNKQLQFAHHQEKLPLKLALKQFTNLNSRVPIFAKIDEQVDRQELTIIAQQLTPYVDAFVATCEQISFFYETNTIPTLYASFSANEINSEAFKQFLEQTSVAGIVINAPRQTIDNYWHEEEKANECLTRLVRQVKNLHPELVVITSGGVDNPDDAYALVHAGADLMMLTEGYVMTGPGLPKRTHERLLYEEVQPTKTVPWHWSLLFGISIFIGGLIALYFAFTSIILPYDESFIGLRRADILQINPLILSFMSHDRMALAGTMISGGILYIQLARHGLKYGMHWAKIAFHSAAIIGFLGIFLFIGYGYFDWLHGLFWLILLPIYYFSYKEGKAVIGTPYSNHGSNDRAWQLGNYGQLMFVLLGFSIVVGGIVISIIGVSKVFIATDLSFLCMSPEMIESINNKLIPVIAHDRAGFGGALVSVGLLVLMLSLWGFRQGERWIWNTLAIGALPAFITGIGTHIYIGYTTFIHLLPVYFLVILYLVGLVLSYRYLKLPSTKQS
;
A
#
# COMPACT_ATOMS: atom_id res chain seq x y z
N MET A 1 -6.81 1.98 -4.72
CA MET A 1 -6.10 3.10 -4.06
C MET A 1 -5.91 2.76 -2.59
N PRO A 2 -4.76 3.05 -1.98
CA PRO A 2 -4.60 2.98 -0.53
C PRO A 2 -5.16 4.23 0.17
N ASP A 3 -5.36 4.20 1.48
CA ASP A 3 -5.92 5.32 2.25
C ASP A 3 -5.12 6.63 2.11
N TRP A 4 -3.78 6.52 2.07
CA TRP A 4 -2.88 7.67 1.93
C TRP A 4 -3.08 8.43 0.62
N SER A 5 -3.58 7.79 -0.44
CA SER A 5 -3.94 8.49 -1.68
C SER A 5 -5.43 8.83 -1.72
N TYR A 6 -6.28 7.92 -1.25
CA TYR A 6 -7.73 8.11 -1.31
C TYR A 6 -8.19 9.33 -0.51
N HIS A 7 -7.88 9.44 0.77
CA HIS A 7 -8.43 10.53 1.60
C HIS A 7 -7.91 11.93 1.22
N PRO A 8 -6.59 12.12 1.05
CA PRO A 8 -6.10 13.44 0.68
C PRO A 8 -6.60 13.92 -0.68
N LEU A 9 -6.73 13.00 -1.65
CA LEU A 9 -7.09 13.34 -3.03
C LEU A 9 -8.60 13.33 -3.28
N LYS A 10 -9.40 12.65 -2.45
CA LYS A 10 -10.88 12.62 -2.56
C LYS A 10 -11.48 14.02 -2.59
N LYS A 11 -11.00 14.92 -1.73
CA LYS A 11 -11.47 16.32 -1.70
C LYS A 11 -11.17 17.09 -2.98
N LEU A 12 -10.06 16.78 -3.65
CA LEU A 12 -9.62 17.48 -4.87
C LEU A 12 -10.38 17.01 -6.11
N PHE A 13 -10.64 15.70 -6.23
CA PHE A 13 -11.14 15.11 -7.47
C PHE A 13 -12.57 14.57 -7.41
N LEU A 14 -13.02 14.08 -6.25
CA LEU A 14 -14.26 13.28 -6.16
C LEU A 14 -15.44 14.02 -5.54
N ASN A 15 -15.18 14.98 -4.65
CA ASN A 15 -16.27 15.70 -3.95
C ASN A 15 -17.12 16.60 -4.86
N ASN A 16 -16.62 16.95 -6.05
CA ASN A 16 -17.33 17.79 -7.01
C ASN A 16 -18.18 16.98 -8.01
N LEU A 17 -18.15 15.66 -7.91
CA LEU A 17 -18.86 14.74 -8.81
C LEU A 17 -20.07 14.13 -8.10
N ILE A 18 -21.10 13.78 -8.87
CA ILE A 18 -22.29 13.06 -8.38
C ILE A 18 -21.84 11.69 -7.84
N PRO A 19 -22.38 11.18 -6.70
CA PRO A 19 -21.91 9.95 -6.06
C PRO A 19 -21.77 8.74 -7.01
N SER A 20 -22.75 8.51 -7.89
CA SER A 20 -22.71 7.42 -8.87
C SER A 20 -21.60 7.60 -9.90
N SER A 21 -21.39 8.82 -10.41
CA SER A 21 -20.30 9.12 -11.34
C SER A 21 -18.92 8.96 -10.68
N SER A 22 -18.78 9.40 -9.43
CA SER A 22 -17.55 9.20 -8.63
C SER A 22 -17.24 7.71 -8.45
N ARG A 23 -18.25 6.91 -8.09
CA ARG A 23 -18.14 5.45 -7.94
C ARG A 23 -17.65 4.80 -9.24
N GLU A 24 -18.35 5.04 -10.34
CA GLU A 24 -18.04 4.46 -11.64
C GLU A 24 -16.67 4.89 -12.18
N PHE A 25 -16.28 6.16 -11.94
CA PHE A 25 -14.95 6.64 -12.29
C PHE A 25 -13.86 5.83 -11.56
N ILE A 26 -13.97 5.69 -10.23
CA ILE A 26 -12.99 4.94 -9.43
C ILE A 26 -12.93 3.49 -9.88
N HIS A 27 -14.09 2.84 -10.03
CA HIS A 27 -14.17 1.42 -10.36
C HIS A 27 -13.56 1.13 -11.74
N LYS A 28 -13.96 1.90 -12.76
CA LYS A 28 -13.45 1.75 -14.12
C LYS A 28 -11.96 2.04 -14.18
N SER A 29 -11.48 3.14 -13.60
CA SER A 29 -10.04 3.46 -13.59
C SER A 29 -9.21 2.37 -12.92
N MET A 30 -9.65 1.86 -11.77
CA MET A 30 -8.94 0.78 -11.08
C MET A 30 -8.98 -0.54 -11.86
N SER A 31 -10.11 -0.87 -12.47
CA SER A 31 -10.28 -2.07 -13.30
C SER A 31 -9.45 -2.00 -14.59
N THR A 32 -9.32 -0.80 -15.18
CA THR A 32 -8.41 -0.56 -16.32
C THR A 32 -6.97 -0.82 -15.91
N ILE A 33 -6.51 -0.28 -14.77
CA ILE A 33 -5.16 -0.55 -14.26
C ILE A 33 -4.98 -2.05 -14.03
N ALA A 34 -5.92 -2.72 -13.36
CA ALA A 34 -5.86 -4.16 -13.09
C ALA A 34 -5.89 -5.05 -14.36
N SER A 35 -6.32 -4.50 -15.50
CA SER A 35 -6.40 -5.23 -16.78
C SER A 35 -5.13 -5.12 -17.62
N ILE A 36 -4.24 -4.15 -17.34
CA ILE A 36 -2.97 -3.98 -18.07
C ILE A 36 -1.92 -4.96 -17.51
N PRO A 37 -1.03 -5.53 -18.35
CA PRO A 37 0.09 -6.36 -17.87
C PRO A 37 0.91 -5.66 -16.78
N GLY A 38 1.07 -6.32 -15.63
CA GLY A 38 1.76 -5.76 -14.47
C GLY A 38 0.93 -4.78 -13.62
N GLY A 39 -0.25 -4.34 -14.06
CA GLY A 39 -1.05 -3.36 -13.32
C GLY A 39 -1.61 -3.87 -11.99
N ARG A 40 -1.93 -5.16 -11.88
CA ARG A 40 -2.25 -5.80 -10.57
C ARG A 40 -1.05 -5.76 -9.62
N ALA A 41 0.16 -6.01 -10.13
CA ALA A 41 1.38 -5.93 -9.34
C ALA A 41 1.63 -4.48 -8.86
N LEU A 42 1.30 -3.47 -9.67
CA LEU A 42 1.34 -2.07 -9.26
C LEU A 42 0.33 -1.75 -8.16
N ILE A 43 -0.91 -2.25 -8.26
CA ILE A 43 -1.93 -2.08 -7.21
C ILE A 43 -1.43 -2.69 -5.89
N ASN A 44 -0.89 -3.91 -5.96
CA ASN A 44 -0.33 -4.60 -4.81
C ASN A 44 0.92 -3.90 -4.25
N PHE A 45 1.77 -3.32 -5.11
CA PHE A 45 2.92 -2.53 -4.69
C PHE A 45 2.50 -1.26 -3.95
N LEU A 46 1.48 -0.53 -4.42
CA LEU A 46 1.05 0.71 -3.79
C LEU A 46 0.31 0.49 -2.47
N GLY A 47 -0.49 -0.57 -2.36
CA GLY A 47 -1.35 -0.80 -1.18
C GLY A 47 -0.87 -1.87 -0.20
N HIS A 48 -0.20 -2.91 -0.69
CA HIS A 48 0.17 -4.10 0.09
C HIS A 48 -1.03 -4.65 0.88
N MET A 49 -2.13 -4.93 0.16
CA MET A 49 -3.46 -5.23 0.72
C MET A 49 -3.76 -6.72 0.81
N ASN A 50 -2.82 -7.60 0.46
CA ASN A 50 -3.04 -9.04 0.48
C ASN A 50 -3.41 -9.52 1.89
N PRO A 51 -4.45 -10.36 2.03
CA PRO A 51 -4.85 -10.86 3.33
C PRO A 51 -3.75 -11.75 3.92
N PRO A 52 -3.56 -11.70 5.26
CA PRO A 52 -2.72 -12.64 5.98
C PRO A 52 -3.10 -14.10 5.73
N SER A 53 -2.11 -14.99 5.56
CA SER A 53 -2.37 -16.41 5.29
C SER A 53 -3.04 -17.14 6.47
N GLN A 54 -2.91 -16.60 7.69
CA GLN A 54 -3.56 -17.11 8.91
C GLN A 54 -5.09 -17.06 8.82
N PHE A 55 -5.64 -16.14 8.03
CA PHE A 55 -7.09 -16.02 7.86
C PHE A 55 -7.69 -16.97 6.82
N LYS A 56 -6.86 -17.73 6.13
CA LYS A 56 -7.34 -18.70 5.15
C LYS A 56 -8.17 -19.77 5.86
N LYS A 57 -9.45 -19.87 5.53
CA LYS A 57 -10.40 -20.85 6.09
C LYS A 57 -11.13 -21.58 4.98
N GLU A 58 -11.56 -22.80 5.27
CA GLU A 58 -12.44 -23.57 4.40
C GLU A 58 -13.82 -23.68 5.08
N ILE A 59 -14.86 -23.22 4.39
CA ILE A 59 -16.24 -23.22 4.88
C ILE A 59 -17.11 -23.74 3.74
N SER A 60 -17.90 -24.80 4.01
CA SER A 60 -18.85 -25.36 3.03
C SER A 60 -18.21 -25.64 1.66
N ASN A 61 -17.06 -26.34 1.66
CA ASN A 61 -16.22 -26.68 0.49
C ASN A 61 -15.67 -25.47 -0.30
N THR A 62 -15.74 -24.27 0.26
CA THR A 62 -15.21 -23.04 -0.34
C THR A 62 -14.03 -22.54 0.48
N THR A 63 -12.91 -22.24 -0.19
CA THR A 63 -11.73 -21.68 0.46
C THR A 63 -11.78 -20.15 0.44
N PHE A 64 -11.84 -19.54 1.62
CA PHE A 64 -11.82 -18.09 1.81
C PHE A 64 -10.41 -17.64 2.22
N PRO A 65 -9.74 -16.76 1.45
CA PRO A 65 -8.47 -16.16 1.85
C PRO A 65 -8.56 -15.25 3.09
N SER A 66 -9.75 -14.73 3.39
CA SER A 66 -10.02 -13.81 4.48
C SER A 66 -11.51 -13.82 4.85
N PRO A 67 -11.89 -13.49 6.09
CA PRO A 67 -13.30 -13.42 6.50
C PRO A 67 -14.04 -12.18 6.01
N ILE A 68 -13.33 -11.22 5.40
CA ILE A 68 -13.89 -9.93 4.97
C ILE A 68 -14.28 -10.00 3.50
N GLY A 69 -15.54 -9.78 3.19
CA GLY A 69 -16.10 -9.74 1.84
C GLY A 69 -16.60 -8.36 1.45
N LEU A 70 -16.87 -8.20 0.15
CA LEU A 70 -17.50 -6.99 -0.42
C LEU A 70 -18.97 -7.28 -0.72
N SER A 71 -19.88 -6.42 -0.25
CA SER A 71 -21.30 -6.54 -0.59
C SER A 71 -21.60 -6.10 -2.02
N SER A 72 -22.62 -6.73 -2.60
CA SER A 72 -23.18 -6.43 -3.92
C SER A 72 -23.65 -4.98 -4.09
N LEU A 73 -24.02 -4.30 -2.99
CA LEU A 73 -24.43 -2.88 -3.00
C LEU A 73 -23.35 -1.92 -3.53
N ILE A 74 -22.08 -2.33 -3.48
CA ILE A 74 -20.96 -1.45 -3.80
C ILE A 74 -20.69 -1.41 -5.31
N ASP A 75 -20.76 -2.54 -6.01
CA ASP A 75 -20.44 -2.62 -7.44
C ASP A 75 -21.59 -3.25 -8.26
N PRO A 76 -22.75 -2.56 -8.35
CA PRO A 76 -23.95 -3.14 -9.00
C PRO A 76 -23.73 -3.43 -10.49
N ASN A 77 -22.77 -2.75 -11.14
CA ASN A 77 -22.45 -2.91 -12.55
C ASN A 77 -21.24 -3.82 -12.83
N LEU A 78 -20.64 -4.41 -11.79
CA LEU A 78 -19.38 -5.19 -11.87
C LEU A 78 -18.24 -4.44 -12.57
N SER A 79 -18.24 -3.12 -12.43
CA SER A 79 -17.30 -2.22 -13.08
C SER A 79 -15.89 -2.29 -12.44
N GLY A 80 -15.82 -2.64 -11.17
CA GLY A 80 -14.61 -2.68 -10.34
C GLY A 80 -14.14 -4.09 -9.97
N ILE A 81 -14.91 -5.14 -10.30
CA ILE A 81 -14.67 -6.53 -9.86
C ILE A 81 -13.24 -7.04 -10.05
N LYS A 82 -12.53 -6.65 -11.11
CA LYS A 82 -11.13 -7.05 -11.34
C LYS A 82 -10.16 -6.44 -10.32
N ALA A 83 -10.44 -5.22 -9.87
CA ALA A 83 -9.60 -4.50 -8.93
C ALA A 83 -9.92 -4.83 -7.47
N PHE A 84 -11.20 -5.08 -7.14
CA PHE A 84 -11.61 -5.41 -5.77
C PHE A 84 -10.91 -6.67 -5.23
N GLN A 85 -10.62 -7.64 -6.10
CA GLN A 85 -9.85 -8.85 -5.75
C GLN A 85 -8.43 -8.56 -5.24
N GLU A 86 -7.90 -7.35 -5.47
CA GLU A 86 -6.56 -6.93 -5.04
C GLU A 86 -6.62 -5.96 -3.83
N LEU A 87 -7.80 -5.72 -3.26
CA LEU A 87 -8.00 -4.79 -2.13
C LEU A 87 -8.18 -5.49 -0.77
N GLY A 88 -7.80 -6.77 -0.68
CA GLY A 88 -7.83 -7.53 0.57
C GLY A 88 -9.17 -8.22 0.86
N PHE A 89 -10.13 -8.18 -0.05
CA PHE A 89 -11.35 -8.97 0.11
C PHE A 89 -11.04 -10.47 0.00
N GLY A 90 -11.64 -11.26 0.87
CA GLY A 90 -11.62 -12.71 0.83
C GLY A 90 -12.74 -13.31 -0.01
N PHE A 91 -13.80 -12.56 -0.32
CA PHE A 91 -14.86 -12.95 -1.24
C PHE A 91 -15.63 -11.70 -1.72
N ILE A 92 -16.39 -11.84 -2.80
CA ILE A 92 -17.18 -10.73 -3.37
C ILE A 92 -18.59 -11.22 -3.64
N GLU A 93 -19.59 -10.50 -3.13
CA GLU A 93 -20.99 -10.68 -3.48
C GLU A 93 -21.33 -9.82 -4.70
N VAL A 94 -22.01 -10.41 -5.68
CA VAL A 94 -22.56 -9.74 -6.87
C VAL A 94 -24.08 -9.76 -6.82
N GLY A 95 -24.72 -8.78 -7.43
CA GLY A 95 -26.18 -8.70 -7.51
C GLY A 95 -26.74 -7.41 -6.92
N PRO A 96 -28.01 -7.39 -6.49
CA PRO A 96 -28.99 -8.47 -6.66
C PRO A 96 -29.22 -8.83 -8.13
N ILE A 97 -29.22 -10.12 -8.46
CA ILE A 97 -29.37 -10.64 -9.81
C ILE A 97 -30.84 -10.67 -10.19
N VAL A 98 -31.13 -10.18 -11.39
CA VAL A 98 -32.45 -10.28 -12.04
C VAL A 98 -32.29 -10.87 -13.45
N LEU A 99 -33.33 -11.54 -13.95
CA LEU A 99 -33.28 -12.14 -15.29
C LEU A 99 -33.17 -11.06 -16.37
N ASN A 100 -34.02 -10.04 -16.28
CA ASN A 100 -34.19 -8.99 -17.27
C ASN A 100 -33.75 -7.61 -16.75
N GLU A 101 -33.53 -6.67 -17.66
CA GLU A 101 -33.23 -5.27 -17.32
C GLU A 101 -34.34 -4.66 -16.45
N PRO A 102 -34.01 -4.05 -15.29
CA PRO A 102 -35.00 -3.46 -14.41
C PRO A 102 -35.65 -2.23 -15.06
N LYS A 103 -36.99 -2.13 -14.96
CA LYS A 103 -37.76 -1.01 -15.55
C LYS A 103 -37.47 0.35 -14.88
N LYS A 104 -37.19 0.33 -13.57
CA LYS A 104 -36.86 1.51 -12.77
C LYS A 104 -35.79 1.14 -11.76
N GLN A 105 -34.73 1.94 -11.71
CA GLN A 105 -33.68 1.86 -10.70
C GLN A 105 -33.11 3.25 -10.45
N PHE A 106 -32.71 3.52 -9.21
CA PHE A 106 -32.14 4.80 -8.80
C PHE A 106 -30.79 4.58 -8.11
N PRO A 107 -29.79 5.42 -8.42
CA PRO A 107 -28.49 5.34 -7.76
C PRO A 107 -28.59 5.79 -6.29
N PRO A 108 -27.60 5.42 -5.45
CA PRO A 108 -27.50 5.95 -4.11
C PRO A 108 -27.23 7.45 -4.11
N ILE A 109 -27.71 8.13 -3.08
CA ILE A 109 -27.51 9.57 -2.85
C ILE A 109 -26.75 9.81 -1.56
N LEU A 110 -26.03 10.92 -1.49
CA LEU A 110 -25.36 11.36 -0.27
C LEU A 110 -26.16 12.53 0.31
N HIS A 111 -26.78 12.33 1.48
CA HIS A 111 -27.54 13.35 2.18
C HIS A 111 -27.04 13.47 3.62
N ASN A 112 -26.75 14.70 4.09
CA ASN A 112 -26.20 14.96 5.44
C ASN A 112 -24.97 14.10 5.82
N LYS A 113 -24.09 13.80 4.86
CA LYS A 113 -22.92 12.91 4.99
C LYS A 113 -23.27 11.44 5.29
N GLN A 114 -24.51 11.04 5.06
CA GLN A 114 -24.97 9.66 5.13
C GLN A 114 -25.27 9.15 3.73
N LEU A 115 -24.89 7.91 3.44
CA LEU A 115 -25.19 7.30 2.15
C LEU A 115 -26.57 6.68 2.23
N GLN A 116 -27.44 7.04 1.29
CA GLN A 116 -28.81 6.53 1.24
C GLN A 116 -29.02 5.75 -0.05
N PHE A 117 -29.49 4.52 0.08
CA PHE A 117 -29.78 3.61 -1.02
C PHE A 117 -31.26 3.67 -1.36
N ALA A 118 -31.59 3.61 -2.66
CA ALA A 118 -32.98 3.63 -3.07
C ALA A 118 -33.68 2.29 -2.77
N HIS A 119 -34.99 2.31 -2.50
CA HIS A 119 -35.80 1.09 -2.45
C HIS A 119 -35.80 0.37 -3.80
N HIS A 120 -35.91 1.11 -4.91
CA HIS A 120 -35.63 0.61 -6.25
C HIS A 120 -34.16 0.79 -6.59
N GLN A 121 -33.28 0.09 -5.87
CA GLN A 121 -31.84 0.14 -6.09
C GLN A 121 -31.43 -0.41 -7.47
N GLU A 122 -30.18 -0.13 -7.85
CA GLU A 122 -29.55 -0.71 -9.02
C GLU A 122 -29.50 -2.24 -8.89
N LYS A 123 -29.95 -2.94 -9.92
CA LYS A 123 -29.94 -4.41 -9.99
C LYS A 123 -29.03 -4.87 -11.13
N LEU A 124 -28.53 -6.09 -11.04
CA LEU A 124 -27.60 -6.67 -12.00
C LEU A 124 -28.33 -7.66 -12.93
N PRO A 125 -28.53 -7.33 -14.22
CA PRO A 125 -29.14 -8.25 -15.18
C PRO A 125 -28.24 -9.47 -15.45
N LEU A 126 -28.85 -10.65 -15.56
CA LEU A 126 -28.15 -11.92 -15.80
C LEU A 126 -27.22 -11.86 -17.03
N LYS A 127 -27.70 -11.25 -18.12
CA LYS A 127 -26.91 -11.08 -19.36
C LYS A 127 -25.63 -10.27 -19.12
N LEU A 128 -25.69 -9.23 -18.28
CA LEU A 128 -24.52 -8.42 -17.96
C LEU A 128 -23.56 -9.18 -17.04
N ALA A 129 -24.09 -9.90 -16.05
CA ALA A 129 -23.30 -10.76 -15.16
C ALA A 129 -22.48 -11.79 -15.96
N LEU A 130 -23.14 -12.56 -16.84
CA LEU A 130 -22.49 -13.57 -17.68
C LEU A 130 -21.39 -12.98 -18.57
N LYS A 131 -21.65 -11.82 -19.18
CA LYS A 131 -20.63 -11.13 -20.01
C LYS A 131 -19.36 -10.80 -19.23
N GLN A 132 -19.51 -10.38 -17.97
CA GLN A 132 -18.37 -10.05 -17.12
C GLN A 132 -17.63 -11.32 -16.67
N PHE A 133 -18.37 -12.35 -16.24
CA PHE A 133 -17.77 -13.59 -15.75
C PHE A 133 -16.99 -14.37 -16.81
N THR A 134 -17.43 -14.37 -18.07
CA THR A 134 -16.69 -15.00 -19.17
C THR A 134 -15.27 -14.44 -19.33
N ASN A 135 -15.05 -13.18 -18.95
CA ASN A 135 -13.75 -12.50 -19.06
C ASN A 135 -13.03 -12.33 -17.71
N LEU A 136 -13.56 -12.92 -16.65
CA LEU A 136 -13.06 -12.76 -15.29
C LEU A 136 -12.22 -13.99 -14.90
N ASN A 137 -10.96 -13.76 -14.59
CA ASN A 137 -10.16 -14.74 -13.86
C ASN A 137 -10.32 -14.45 -12.36
N SER A 138 -11.15 -15.24 -11.68
CA SER A 138 -11.46 -15.07 -10.26
C SER A 138 -10.32 -15.58 -9.38
N ARG A 139 -9.95 -14.79 -8.37
CA ARG A 139 -8.95 -15.12 -7.34
C ARG A 139 -9.54 -15.30 -5.95
N VAL A 140 -10.82 -14.95 -5.80
CA VAL A 140 -11.58 -15.01 -4.54
C VAL A 140 -12.96 -15.58 -4.84
N PRO A 141 -13.60 -16.28 -3.89
CA PRO A 141 -14.97 -16.75 -4.06
C PRO A 141 -15.94 -15.64 -4.47
N ILE A 142 -16.87 -15.96 -5.37
CA ILE A 142 -17.92 -15.07 -5.88
C ILE A 142 -19.27 -15.59 -5.40
N PHE A 143 -20.03 -14.75 -4.71
CA PHE A 143 -21.39 -15.05 -4.27
C PHE A 143 -22.39 -14.34 -5.18
N ALA A 144 -23.47 -15.01 -5.60
CA ALA A 144 -24.57 -14.39 -6.33
C ALA A 144 -25.76 -14.15 -5.41
N LYS A 145 -26.05 -12.88 -5.13
CA LYS A 145 -27.27 -12.48 -4.44
C LYS A 145 -28.44 -12.44 -5.41
N ILE A 146 -29.51 -13.18 -5.10
CA ILE A 146 -30.74 -13.17 -5.89
C ILE A 146 -31.64 -12.04 -5.38
N ASP A 147 -32.28 -11.33 -6.32
CA ASP A 147 -33.27 -10.32 -5.95
C ASP A 147 -34.56 -10.95 -5.43
N GLU A 148 -35.16 -10.35 -4.39
CA GLU A 148 -36.34 -10.88 -3.70
C GLU A 148 -37.57 -11.01 -4.63
N GLN A 149 -37.62 -10.24 -5.73
CA GLN A 149 -38.76 -10.22 -6.66
C GLN A 149 -38.66 -11.26 -7.78
N VAL A 150 -37.57 -12.04 -7.83
CA VAL A 150 -37.36 -13.08 -8.84
C VAL A 150 -38.30 -14.24 -8.56
N ASP A 151 -39.12 -14.60 -9.56
CA ASP A 151 -40.05 -15.72 -9.45
C ASP A 151 -39.36 -17.09 -9.63
N ARG A 152 -40.12 -18.17 -9.42
CA ARG A 152 -39.60 -19.55 -9.47
C ARG A 152 -39.04 -19.94 -10.85
N GLN A 153 -39.65 -19.48 -11.94
CA GLN A 153 -39.19 -19.81 -13.30
C GLN A 153 -37.90 -19.07 -13.62
N GLU A 154 -37.86 -17.77 -13.30
CA GLU A 154 -36.68 -16.93 -13.47
C GLU A 154 -35.51 -17.45 -12.62
N LEU A 155 -35.78 -17.86 -11.38
CA LEU A 155 -34.78 -18.39 -10.45
C LEU A 155 -34.07 -19.62 -11.03
N THR A 156 -34.83 -20.58 -11.57
CA THR A 156 -34.26 -21.79 -12.19
C THR A 156 -33.30 -21.44 -13.32
N ILE A 157 -33.66 -20.46 -14.16
CA ILE A 157 -32.82 -20.01 -15.29
C ILE A 157 -31.54 -19.34 -14.77
N ILE A 158 -31.66 -18.42 -13.81
CA ILE A 158 -30.52 -17.73 -13.21
C ILE A 158 -29.57 -18.73 -12.56
N ALA A 159 -30.10 -19.66 -11.76
CA ALA A 159 -29.32 -20.70 -11.08
C ALA A 159 -28.54 -21.56 -12.07
N GLN A 160 -29.20 -22.09 -13.10
CA GLN A 160 -28.57 -22.95 -14.11
C GLN A 160 -27.46 -22.22 -14.87
N GLN A 161 -27.65 -20.95 -15.22
CA GLN A 161 -26.67 -20.18 -16.00
C GLN A 161 -25.51 -19.65 -15.16
N LEU A 162 -25.72 -19.34 -13.87
CA LEU A 162 -24.68 -18.80 -13.00
C LEU A 162 -23.88 -19.85 -12.25
N THR A 163 -24.42 -21.05 -12.00
CA THR A 163 -23.72 -22.13 -11.28
C THR A 163 -22.28 -22.38 -11.76
N PRO A 164 -21.95 -22.33 -13.07
CA PRO A 164 -20.57 -22.51 -13.53
C PRO A 164 -19.59 -21.39 -13.14
N TYR A 165 -20.08 -20.24 -12.67
CA TYR A 165 -19.30 -19.02 -12.47
C TYR A 165 -19.25 -18.52 -11.02
N VAL A 166 -20.10 -19.05 -10.14
CA VAL A 166 -20.26 -18.57 -8.77
C VAL A 166 -20.10 -19.71 -7.77
N ASP A 167 -19.51 -19.41 -6.63
CA ASP A 167 -19.20 -20.39 -5.58
C ASP A 167 -20.38 -20.60 -4.62
N ALA A 168 -21.26 -19.60 -4.49
CA ALA A 168 -22.46 -19.69 -3.66
C ALA A 168 -23.56 -18.74 -4.12
N PHE A 169 -24.80 -19.03 -3.70
CA PHE A 169 -25.95 -18.15 -3.86
C PHE A 169 -26.45 -17.64 -2.51
N VAL A 170 -26.88 -16.38 -2.49
CA VAL A 170 -27.54 -15.74 -1.34
C VAL A 170 -28.98 -15.45 -1.74
N ALA A 171 -29.94 -16.04 -1.05
CA ALA A 171 -31.36 -15.99 -1.41
C ALA A 171 -32.27 -15.92 -0.17
N THR A 172 -33.54 -15.57 -0.35
CA THR A 172 -34.54 -15.58 0.74
C THR A 172 -34.94 -17.00 1.11
N CYS A 173 -35.57 -17.17 2.28
CA CYS A 173 -36.09 -18.48 2.73
C CYS A 173 -37.05 -19.11 1.70
N GLU A 174 -37.94 -18.31 1.13
CA GLU A 174 -38.90 -18.76 0.13
C GLU A 174 -38.18 -19.27 -1.13
N GLN A 175 -37.20 -18.52 -1.63
CA GLN A 175 -36.41 -18.90 -2.82
C GLN A 175 -35.59 -20.15 -2.57
N ILE A 176 -35.02 -20.31 -1.37
CA ILE A 176 -34.22 -21.48 -1.00
C ILE A 176 -35.04 -22.77 -1.08
N SER A 177 -36.31 -22.74 -0.66
CA SER A 177 -37.19 -23.91 -0.79
C SER A 177 -37.31 -24.39 -2.25
N PHE A 178 -37.24 -23.47 -3.22
CA PHE A 178 -37.33 -23.78 -4.65
C PHE A 178 -36.03 -24.37 -5.22
N PHE A 179 -34.87 -24.05 -4.64
CA PHE A 179 -33.59 -24.64 -5.08
C PHE A 179 -33.52 -26.15 -4.81
N TYR A 180 -34.09 -26.64 -3.70
CA TYR A 180 -34.05 -28.08 -3.38
C TYR A 180 -34.87 -28.95 -4.34
N GLU A 181 -35.81 -28.37 -5.07
CA GLU A 181 -36.56 -29.08 -6.11
C GLU A 181 -35.71 -29.31 -7.37
N THR A 182 -34.58 -28.59 -7.50
CA THR A 182 -33.66 -28.71 -8.62
C THR A 182 -32.46 -29.58 -8.22
N ASN A 183 -32.32 -30.77 -8.80
CA ASN A 183 -31.36 -31.85 -8.45
C ASN A 183 -29.84 -31.49 -8.45
N THR A 184 -29.47 -30.23 -8.62
CA THR A 184 -28.11 -29.69 -8.50
C THR A 184 -28.15 -28.54 -7.51
N ILE A 185 -27.78 -28.78 -6.26
CA ILE A 185 -27.88 -27.76 -5.20
C ILE A 185 -26.52 -27.07 -5.08
N PRO A 186 -26.40 -25.79 -5.51
CA PRO A 186 -25.20 -25.02 -5.24
C PRO A 186 -25.08 -24.72 -3.75
N THR A 187 -23.95 -24.20 -3.28
CA THR A 187 -23.82 -23.72 -1.90
C THR A 187 -24.82 -22.57 -1.67
N LEU A 188 -25.75 -22.73 -0.72
CA LEU A 188 -26.83 -21.78 -0.46
C LEU A 188 -26.68 -21.12 0.91
N TYR A 189 -26.78 -19.79 0.95
CA TYR A 189 -26.88 -18.99 2.16
C TYR A 189 -28.22 -18.28 2.24
N ALA A 190 -28.90 -18.40 3.38
CA ALA A 190 -30.20 -17.76 3.62
C ALA A 190 -30.04 -16.33 4.13
N SER A 191 -30.60 -15.35 3.42
CA SER A 191 -30.55 -13.95 3.82
C SER A 191 -31.73 -13.59 4.73
N PHE A 192 -31.42 -12.93 5.86
CA PHE A 192 -32.39 -12.44 6.83
C PHE A 192 -32.11 -10.98 7.16
N SER A 193 -33.16 -10.21 7.38
CA SER A 193 -33.07 -8.92 8.06
C SER A 193 -32.90 -9.11 9.57
N ALA A 194 -32.30 -8.13 10.24
CA ALA A 194 -32.10 -8.14 11.69
C ALA A 194 -33.38 -8.42 12.49
N ASN A 195 -34.54 -7.98 11.98
CA ASN A 195 -35.84 -8.14 12.65
C ASN A 195 -36.40 -9.57 12.54
N GLU A 196 -36.01 -10.34 11.53
CA GLU A 196 -36.54 -11.68 11.28
C GLU A 196 -35.88 -12.77 12.13
N ILE A 197 -34.67 -12.52 12.64
CA ILE A 197 -33.88 -13.51 13.40
C ILE A 197 -34.61 -14.00 14.66
N ASN A 198 -35.46 -13.17 15.26
CA ASN A 198 -36.22 -13.53 16.46
C ASN A 198 -37.60 -14.15 16.17
N SER A 199 -37.95 -14.33 14.90
CA SER A 199 -39.26 -14.86 14.51
C SER A 199 -39.36 -16.38 14.68
N GLU A 200 -40.58 -16.88 14.87
CA GLU A 200 -40.87 -18.32 14.85
C GLU A 200 -40.50 -18.94 13.49
N ALA A 201 -40.66 -18.17 12.41
CA ALA A 201 -40.31 -18.59 11.06
C ALA A 201 -38.81 -18.89 10.89
N PHE A 202 -37.94 -18.11 11.53
CA PHE A 202 -36.50 -18.37 11.52
C PHE A 202 -36.15 -19.72 12.17
N LYS A 203 -36.78 -20.03 13.31
CA LYS A 203 -36.57 -21.32 13.99
C LYS A 203 -37.04 -22.49 13.13
N GLN A 204 -38.25 -22.39 12.57
CA GLN A 204 -38.80 -23.41 11.68
C GLN A 204 -37.92 -23.62 10.45
N PHE A 205 -37.39 -22.54 9.87
CA PHE A 205 -36.49 -22.62 8.72
C PHE A 205 -35.23 -23.43 9.02
N LEU A 206 -34.57 -23.16 10.16
CA LEU A 206 -33.35 -23.87 10.56
C LEU A 206 -33.58 -25.36 10.85
N GLU A 207 -34.76 -25.73 11.33
CA GLU A 207 -35.12 -27.13 11.60
C GLU A 207 -35.43 -27.91 10.31
N GLN A 208 -35.97 -27.23 9.29
CA GLN A 208 -36.52 -27.88 8.10
C GLN A 208 -35.62 -27.81 6.86
N THR A 209 -34.62 -26.92 6.85
CA THR A 209 -33.86 -26.57 5.64
C THR A 209 -32.35 -26.66 5.86
N SER A 210 -31.65 -27.41 5.01
CA SER A 210 -30.20 -27.64 5.13
C SER A 210 -29.37 -26.63 4.32
N VAL A 211 -29.16 -25.43 4.85
CA VAL A 211 -28.32 -24.40 4.20
C VAL A 211 -26.85 -24.46 4.63
N ALA A 212 -25.97 -23.87 3.81
CA ALA A 212 -24.54 -23.73 4.15
C ALA A 212 -24.30 -22.71 5.29
N GLY A 213 -25.25 -21.79 5.50
CA GLY A 213 -25.20 -20.77 6.53
C GLY A 213 -26.29 -19.71 6.35
N ILE A 214 -26.22 -18.67 7.18
CA ILE A 214 -27.13 -17.53 7.11
C ILE A 214 -26.38 -16.22 6.90
N VAL A 215 -27.01 -15.26 6.23
CA VAL A 215 -26.57 -13.87 6.10
C VAL A 215 -27.50 -12.97 6.92
N ILE A 216 -26.98 -12.30 7.95
CA ILE A 216 -27.72 -11.34 8.75
C ILE A 216 -27.42 -9.93 8.24
N ASN A 217 -28.41 -9.28 7.64
CA ASN A 217 -28.28 -7.91 7.14
C ASN A 217 -28.41 -6.90 8.30
N ALA A 218 -27.59 -5.85 8.26
CA ALA A 218 -27.66 -4.71 9.15
C ALA A 218 -29.10 -4.15 9.21
N PRO A 219 -29.57 -3.71 10.39
CA PRO A 219 -30.85 -3.04 10.50
C PRO A 219 -30.84 -1.73 9.70
N ARG A 220 -31.98 -1.41 9.10
CA ARG A 220 -32.13 -0.31 8.15
C ARG A 220 -33.24 0.62 8.59
N GLN A 221 -33.01 1.91 8.39
CA GLN A 221 -34.03 2.93 8.55
C GLN A 221 -34.44 3.47 7.18
N THR A 222 -35.75 3.48 6.92
CA THR A 222 -36.34 4.01 5.69
C THR A 222 -36.77 5.46 5.88
N ILE A 223 -36.43 6.30 4.90
CA ILE A 223 -36.86 7.69 4.78
C ILE A 223 -37.37 7.88 3.34
N ASP A 224 -38.66 8.11 3.18
CA ASP A 224 -39.35 8.18 1.88
C ASP A 224 -39.06 6.95 0.98
N ASN A 225 -38.42 7.16 -0.17
CA ASN A 225 -38.05 6.10 -1.13
C ASN A 225 -36.60 5.62 -0.96
N TYR A 226 -35.92 6.02 0.10
CA TYR A 226 -34.53 5.67 0.40
C TYR A 226 -34.41 5.01 1.77
N TRP A 227 -33.30 4.29 1.98
CA TRP A 227 -32.95 3.69 3.24
C TRP A 227 -31.45 3.84 3.50
N HIS A 228 -31.06 3.80 4.76
CA HIS A 228 -29.67 3.78 5.20
C HIS A 228 -29.50 2.77 6.34
N GLU A 229 -28.25 2.40 6.66
CA GLU A 229 -27.98 1.58 7.83
C GLU A 229 -28.22 2.38 9.12
N GLU A 230 -28.79 1.73 10.14
CA GLU A 230 -28.99 2.38 11.44
C GLU A 230 -27.65 2.69 12.13
N GLU A 231 -27.58 3.80 12.88
CA GLU A 231 -26.36 4.24 13.57
C GLU A 231 -25.77 3.18 14.52
N LYS A 232 -26.63 2.34 15.11
CA LYS A 232 -26.22 1.25 16.02
C LYS A 232 -26.30 -0.14 15.36
N ALA A 233 -26.16 -0.19 14.04
CA ALA A 233 -26.21 -1.45 13.29
C ALA A 233 -25.20 -2.48 13.81
N ASN A 234 -23.96 -2.06 14.12
CA ASN A 234 -22.93 -2.98 14.64
C ASN A 234 -23.32 -3.63 15.96
N GLU A 235 -23.80 -2.85 16.94
CA GLU A 235 -24.22 -3.36 18.24
C GLU A 235 -25.38 -4.35 18.10
N CYS A 236 -26.32 -4.05 17.19
CA CYS A 236 -27.45 -4.93 16.90
C CYS A 236 -26.98 -6.26 16.29
N LEU A 237 -26.15 -6.20 15.26
CA LEU A 237 -25.58 -7.38 14.61
C LEU A 237 -24.76 -8.22 15.60
N THR A 238 -23.89 -7.61 16.40
CA THR A 238 -23.09 -8.28 17.43
C THR A 238 -23.96 -9.08 18.40
N ARG A 239 -25.09 -8.51 18.83
CA ARG A 239 -26.06 -9.18 19.71
C ARG A 239 -26.72 -10.37 19.02
N LEU A 240 -27.17 -10.19 17.79
CA LEU A 240 -27.86 -11.22 17.01
C LEU A 240 -26.92 -12.39 16.66
N VAL A 241 -25.68 -12.10 16.24
CA VAL A 241 -24.65 -13.10 15.98
C VAL A 241 -24.42 -13.95 17.22
N ARG A 242 -24.22 -13.32 18.39
CA ARG A 242 -24.02 -14.03 19.65
C ARG A 242 -25.23 -14.91 20.00
N GLN A 243 -26.43 -14.40 19.81
CA GLN A 243 -27.66 -15.16 20.05
C GLN A 243 -27.76 -16.39 19.15
N VAL A 244 -27.53 -16.23 17.84
CA VAL A 244 -27.56 -17.34 16.88
C VAL A 244 -26.48 -18.36 17.20
N LYS A 245 -25.23 -17.93 17.44
CA LYS A 245 -24.12 -18.83 17.77
C LYS A 245 -24.30 -19.56 19.10
N ASN A 246 -24.97 -18.95 20.08
CA ASN A 246 -25.31 -19.65 21.34
C ASN A 246 -26.31 -20.78 21.13
N LEU A 247 -27.26 -20.63 20.19
CA LEU A 247 -28.28 -21.64 19.90
C LEU A 247 -27.77 -22.68 18.89
N HIS A 248 -26.98 -22.25 17.91
CA HIS A 248 -26.45 -23.06 16.81
C HIS A 248 -24.96 -22.76 16.59
N PRO A 249 -24.06 -23.33 17.42
CA PRO A 249 -22.62 -23.03 17.37
C PRO A 249 -21.96 -23.32 16.01
N GLU A 250 -22.40 -24.41 15.37
CA GLU A 250 -21.86 -24.90 14.08
C GLU A 250 -22.44 -24.17 12.86
N LEU A 251 -23.51 -23.37 13.04
CA LEU A 251 -24.11 -22.65 11.92
C LEU A 251 -23.16 -21.54 11.47
N VAL A 252 -22.86 -21.51 10.17
CA VAL A 252 -22.06 -20.43 9.58
C VAL A 252 -22.88 -19.14 9.58
N VAL A 253 -22.35 -18.10 10.23
CA VAL A 253 -22.98 -16.78 10.29
C VAL A 253 -22.16 -15.77 9.52
N ILE A 254 -22.78 -15.18 8.50
CA ILE A 254 -22.24 -14.08 7.70
C ILE A 254 -22.99 -12.80 8.08
N THR A 255 -22.30 -11.72 8.39
CA THR A 255 -22.96 -10.41 8.58
C THR A 255 -22.84 -9.56 7.33
N SER A 256 -23.82 -8.70 7.05
CA SER A 256 -23.77 -7.75 5.95
C SER A 256 -24.05 -6.34 6.46
N GLY A 257 -23.02 -5.50 6.48
CA GLY A 257 -23.05 -4.13 7.00
C GLY A 257 -22.75 -3.98 8.49
N GLY A 258 -22.92 -2.75 9.00
CA GLY A 258 -22.58 -2.38 10.37
C GLY A 258 -21.07 -2.44 10.68
N VAL A 259 -20.21 -2.13 9.71
CA VAL A 259 -18.75 -2.07 9.89
C VAL A 259 -18.19 -0.79 9.27
N ASP A 260 -17.95 0.21 10.10
CA ASP A 260 -17.36 1.48 9.69
C ASP A 260 -15.86 1.55 10.00
N ASN A 261 -15.41 0.80 11.00
CA ASN A 261 -14.04 0.82 11.46
C ASN A 261 -13.54 -0.59 11.85
N PRO A 262 -12.22 -0.78 12.07
CA PRO A 262 -11.67 -2.07 12.45
C PRO A 262 -12.20 -2.65 13.79
N ASP A 263 -12.55 -1.81 14.78
CA ASP A 263 -13.12 -2.29 16.05
C ASP A 263 -14.53 -2.88 15.84
N ASP A 264 -15.35 -2.31 14.97
CA ASP A 264 -16.67 -2.84 14.61
C ASP A 264 -16.56 -4.26 14.04
N ALA A 265 -15.59 -4.49 13.15
CA ALA A 265 -15.32 -5.80 12.57
C ALA A 265 -14.83 -6.80 13.62
N TYR A 266 -13.95 -6.35 14.52
CA TYR A 266 -13.51 -7.17 15.65
C TYR A 266 -14.69 -7.59 16.55
N ALA A 267 -15.61 -6.68 16.85
CA ALA A 267 -16.79 -6.97 17.67
C ALA A 267 -17.64 -8.10 17.06
N LEU A 268 -17.84 -8.11 15.74
CA LEU A 268 -18.58 -9.16 15.04
C LEU A 268 -17.86 -10.52 15.07
N VAL A 269 -16.55 -10.54 14.79
CA VAL A 269 -15.76 -11.79 14.87
C VAL A 269 -15.76 -12.32 16.30
N HIS A 270 -15.58 -11.46 17.30
CA HIS A 270 -15.62 -11.86 18.70
C HIS A 270 -17.02 -12.35 19.12
N ALA A 271 -18.09 -11.81 18.55
CA ALA A 271 -19.44 -12.35 18.77
C ALA A 271 -19.66 -13.74 18.16
N GLY A 272 -18.78 -14.16 17.24
CA GLY A 272 -18.79 -15.46 16.59
C GLY A 272 -19.13 -15.42 15.10
N ALA A 273 -19.13 -14.26 14.44
CA ALA A 273 -19.34 -14.21 13.00
C ALA A 273 -18.17 -14.90 12.27
N ASP A 274 -18.50 -15.78 11.32
CA ASP A 274 -17.51 -16.54 10.55
C ASP A 274 -16.97 -15.72 9.38
N LEU A 275 -17.85 -14.97 8.73
CA LEU A 275 -17.57 -14.06 7.62
C LEU A 275 -18.35 -12.73 7.80
N MET A 276 -17.92 -11.67 7.12
CA MET A 276 -18.61 -10.38 7.11
C MET A 276 -18.52 -9.74 5.73
N MET A 277 -19.53 -8.99 5.32
CA MET A 277 -19.55 -8.20 4.09
C MET A 277 -19.59 -6.71 4.42
N LEU A 278 -18.68 -5.96 3.82
CA LEU A 278 -18.63 -4.51 3.97
C LEU A 278 -19.58 -3.83 2.97
N THR A 279 -20.30 -2.82 3.45
CA THR A 279 -21.36 -2.09 2.75
C THR A 279 -21.11 -0.56 2.82
N GLU A 280 -22.03 0.23 3.37
CA GLU A 280 -21.94 1.69 3.54
C GLU A 280 -20.62 2.12 4.19
N GLY A 281 -20.23 1.47 5.28
CA GLY A 281 -19.01 1.79 6.02
C GLY A 281 -17.73 1.70 5.17
N TYR A 282 -17.67 0.81 4.18
CA TYR A 282 -16.54 0.76 3.24
C TYR A 282 -16.46 2.00 2.35
N VAL A 283 -17.58 2.52 1.88
CA VAL A 283 -17.62 3.73 1.02
C VAL A 283 -17.21 4.96 1.83
N MET A 284 -17.69 5.05 3.06
CA MET A 284 -17.45 6.18 3.94
C MET A 284 -16.00 6.19 4.43
N THR A 285 -15.48 5.04 4.81
CA THR A 285 -14.15 4.88 5.39
C THR A 285 -13.06 4.73 4.35
N GLY A 286 -13.34 4.13 3.19
CA GLY A 286 -12.41 4.03 2.08
C GLY A 286 -11.70 2.68 1.93
N PRO A 287 -10.87 2.56 0.88
CA PRO A 287 -10.39 1.28 0.37
C PRO A 287 -9.39 0.56 1.27
N GLY A 288 -8.80 1.22 2.27
CA GLY A 288 -7.90 0.61 3.24
C GLY A 288 -8.60 -0.15 4.37
N LEU A 289 -9.93 -0.04 4.51
CA LEU A 289 -10.69 -0.70 5.58
C LEU A 289 -10.41 -2.21 5.69
N PRO A 290 -10.44 -3.03 4.62
CA PRO A 290 -10.15 -4.46 4.71
C PRO A 290 -8.78 -4.75 5.34
N LYS A 291 -7.73 -4.06 4.87
CA LYS A 291 -6.36 -4.22 5.40
C LYS A 291 -6.27 -3.82 6.86
N ARG A 292 -6.86 -2.69 7.26
CA ARG A 292 -6.82 -2.24 8.67
C ARG A 292 -7.59 -3.22 9.57
N THR A 293 -8.69 -3.78 9.08
CA THR A 293 -9.42 -4.83 9.79
C THR A 293 -8.58 -6.10 9.94
N HIS A 294 -7.86 -6.55 8.91
CA HIS A 294 -6.92 -7.67 9.05
C HIS A 294 -5.85 -7.40 10.10
N GLU A 295 -5.22 -6.23 10.05
CA GLU A 295 -4.18 -5.84 11.01
C GLU A 295 -4.74 -5.79 12.45
N ARG A 296 -6.00 -5.35 12.60
CA ARG A 296 -6.72 -5.29 13.88
C ARG A 296 -7.07 -6.67 14.45
N LEU A 297 -7.57 -7.57 13.60
CA LEU A 297 -7.90 -8.94 13.99
C LEU A 297 -6.64 -9.72 14.38
N LEU A 298 -5.53 -9.57 13.65
CA LEU A 298 -4.25 -10.18 13.99
C LEU A 298 -3.66 -9.66 15.30
N TYR A 299 -3.91 -8.40 15.65
CA TYR A 299 -3.40 -7.82 16.90
C TYR A 299 -3.97 -8.50 18.15
N GLU A 300 -5.19 -9.02 18.05
CA GLU A 300 -5.91 -9.65 19.17
C GLU A 300 -5.55 -11.13 19.32
N GLU A 301 -5.05 -11.75 18.25
CA GLU A 301 -4.45 -13.07 18.35
C GLU A 301 -3.18 -12.98 19.20
N VAL A 302 -3.05 -13.83 20.22
CA VAL A 302 -1.85 -13.90 21.06
C VAL A 302 -0.69 -14.39 20.20
N GLN A 303 0.08 -13.46 19.63
CA GLN A 303 1.25 -13.79 18.83
C GLN A 303 2.50 -13.80 19.74
N PRO A 304 3.15 -14.95 19.96
CA PRO A 304 4.47 -14.95 20.57
C PRO A 304 5.40 -14.12 19.69
N THR A 305 6.09 -13.12 20.26
CA THR A 305 7.06 -12.30 19.52
C THR A 305 8.25 -13.18 19.14
N LYS A 306 8.14 -13.91 18.03
CA LYS A 306 9.22 -14.74 17.53
C LYS A 306 10.21 -13.85 16.81
N THR A 307 11.34 -13.60 17.46
CA THR A 307 12.45 -12.89 16.81
C THR A 307 13.16 -13.82 15.85
N VAL A 308 13.50 -13.33 14.66
CA VAL A 308 14.33 -14.05 13.69
C VAL A 308 15.76 -13.48 13.68
N PRO A 309 16.78 -14.24 13.22
CA PRO A 309 18.13 -13.72 13.03
C PRO A 309 18.13 -12.46 12.16
N TRP A 310 18.87 -11.45 12.60
CA TRP A 310 18.88 -10.11 11.99
C TRP A 310 20.26 -9.45 12.07
N HIS A 311 21.27 -10.21 12.48
CA HIS A 311 22.59 -9.69 12.83
C HIS A 311 23.36 -9.28 11.58
N TRP A 312 23.24 -10.04 10.49
CA TRP A 312 23.87 -9.69 9.21
C TRP A 312 23.17 -8.50 8.56
N SER A 313 21.84 -8.38 8.70
CA SER A 313 21.11 -7.18 8.27
C SER A 313 21.50 -5.93 9.05
N LEU A 314 21.69 -6.05 10.36
CA LEU A 314 22.23 -4.95 11.17
C LEU A 314 23.65 -4.59 10.73
N LEU A 315 24.52 -5.59 10.57
CA LEU A 315 25.91 -5.39 10.16
C LEU A 315 25.97 -4.71 8.79
N PHE A 316 25.13 -5.10 7.85
CA PHE A 316 25.01 -4.44 6.54
C PHE A 316 24.69 -2.95 6.70
N GLY A 317 23.68 -2.60 7.49
CA GLY A 317 23.32 -1.20 7.75
C GLY A 317 24.44 -0.41 8.43
N ILE A 318 25.14 -1.01 9.39
CA ILE A 318 26.32 -0.41 10.05
C ILE A 318 27.46 -0.20 9.04
N SER A 319 27.73 -1.16 8.16
CA SER A 319 28.76 -1.05 7.13
C SER A 319 28.47 0.08 6.15
N ILE A 320 27.21 0.25 5.71
CA ILE A 320 26.80 1.40 4.88
C ILE A 320 27.00 2.72 5.63
N PHE A 321 26.60 2.78 6.90
CA PHE A 321 26.76 3.98 7.74
C PHE A 321 28.23 4.37 7.91
N ILE A 322 29.09 3.41 8.27
CA ILE A 322 30.54 3.63 8.42
C ILE A 322 31.16 4.02 7.07
N GLY A 323 30.79 3.35 5.98
CA GLY A 323 31.23 3.72 4.63
C GLY A 323 30.88 5.17 4.29
N GLY A 324 29.68 5.61 4.64
CA GLY A 324 29.26 7.01 4.48
C GLY A 324 30.08 8.00 5.32
N LEU A 325 30.42 7.65 6.56
CA LEU A 325 31.29 8.48 7.41
C LEU A 325 32.72 8.59 6.85
N ILE A 326 33.27 7.47 6.35
CA ILE A 326 34.59 7.45 5.71
C ILE A 326 34.57 8.30 4.43
N ALA A 327 33.54 8.13 3.59
CA ALA A 327 33.36 8.95 2.39
C ALA A 327 33.25 10.44 2.72
N LEU A 328 32.51 10.79 3.79
CA LEU A 328 32.38 12.17 4.25
C LEU A 328 33.74 12.73 4.71
N TYR A 329 34.51 11.95 5.47
CA TYR A 329 35.85 12.33 5.91
C TYR A 329 36.78 12.63 4.73
N PHE A 330 36.80 11.77 3.71
CA PHE A 330 37.61 12.02 2.51
C PHE A 330 37.10 13.21 1.71
N ALA A 331 35.79 13.39 1.59
CA ALA A 331 35.22 14.54 0.89
C ALA A 331 35.60 15.88 1.55
N PHE A 332 35.77 15.91 2.88
CA PHE A 332 36.26 17.10 3.60
C PHE A 332 37.77 17.32 3.54
N THR A 333 38.57 16.25 3.47
CA THR A 333 40.03 16.33 3.61
C THR A 333 40.75 16.33 2.25
N SER A 334 40.47 15.30 1.46
CA SER A 334 41.14 15.00 0.21
C SER A 334 40.10 14.78 -0.88
N ILE A 335 39.67 15.88 -1.50
CA ILE A 335 38.66 15.88 -2.58
C ILE A 335 39.05 14.93 -3.71
N ILE A 336 40.35 14.87 -4.05
CA ILE A 336 40.94 13.97 -5.04
C ILE A 336 41.96 13.09 -4.31
N LEU A 337 41.87 11.77 -4.52
CA LEU A 337 42.74 10.78 -3.88
C LEU A 337 43.97 10.47 -4.76
N PRO A 338 45.05 9.90 -4.21
CA PRO A 338 46.28 9.66 -4.98
C PRO A 338 46.08 8.81 -6.25
N TYR A 339 45.14 7.86 -6.23
CA TYR A 339 44.81 7.07 -7.42
C TYR A 339 44.00 7.88 -8.46
N ASP A 340 43.20 8.84 -8.02
CA ASP A 340 42.52 9.79 -8.92
C ASP A 340 43.55 10.65 -9.65
N GLU A 341 44.55 11.18 -8.92
CA GLU A 341 45.66 11.93 -9.53
C GLU A 341 46.45 11.07 -10.52
N SER A 342 46.68 9.80 -10.19
CA SER A 342 47.37 8.85 -11.09
C SER A 342 46.59 8.57 -12.38
N PHE A 343 45.25 8.53 -12.28
CA PHE A 343 44.39 8.31 -13.43
C PHE A 343 44.33 9.55 -14.31
N ILE A 344 44.02 10.71 -13.71
CA ILE A 344 43.90 12.01 -14.39
C ILE A 344 45.26 12.43 -14.98
N GLY A 345 46.37 12.14 -14.30
CA GLY A 345 47.70 12.60 -14.67
C GLY A 345 47.99 14.05 -14.25
N LEU A 346 47.13 14.63 -13.39
CA LEU A 346 47.31 15.97 -12.81
C LEU A 346 47.25 15.85 -11.29
N ARG A 347 48.08 16.64 -10.60
CA ARG A 347 48.01 16.78 -9.14
C ARG A 347 46.92 17.78 -8.78
N ARG A 348 46.44 17.71 -7.54
CA ARG A 348 45.49 18.67 -6.97
C ARG A 348 45.94 20.13 -7.16
N ALA A 349 47.23 20.40 -7.00
CA ALA A 349 47.81 21.74 -7.17
C ALA A 349 47.64 22.26 -8.61
N ASP A 350 47.76 21.37 -9.60
CA ASP A 350 47.62 21.72 -11.01
C ASP A 350 46.16 22.08 -11.34
N ILE A 351 45.21 21.29 -10.83
CA ILE A 351 43.76 21.54 -11.02
C ILE A 351 43.34 22.86 -10.35
N LEU A 352 43.90 23.18 -9.18
CA LEU A 352 43.65 24.46 -8.50
C LEU A 352 44.13 25.66 -9.33
N GLN A 353 45.26 25.52 -10.04
CA GLN A 353 45.76 26.58 -10.92
C GLN A 353 44.92 26.73 -12.18
N ILE A 354 44.36 25.63 -12.70
CA ILE A 354 43.46 25.64 -13.85
C ILE A 354 42.14 26.31 -13.48
N ASN A 355 41.42 25.75 -12.52
CA ASN A 355 40.18 26.29 -12.01
C ASN A 355 39.83 25.67 -10.64
N PRO A 356 39.87 26.45 -9.54
CA PRO A 356 39.57 25.93 -8.21
C PRO A 356 38.11 25.48 -8.02
N LEU A 357 37.20 25.91 -8.91
CA LEU A 357 35.79 25.55 -8.88
C LEU A 357 35.56 24.10 -9.30
N ILE A 358 36.48 23.47 -10.05
CA ILE A 358 36.41 22.05 -10.42
C ILE A 358 36.48 21.18 -9.16
N LEU A 359 37.42 21.44 -8.26
CA LEU A 359 37.53 20.67 -7.01
C LEU A 359 36.33 20.94 -6.09
N SER A 360 35.89 22.20 -6.02
CA SER A 360 34.70 22.59 -5.25
C SER A 360 33.47 21.84 -5.77
N PHE A 361 33.33 21.73 -7.10
CA PHE A 361 32.30 20.94 -7.74
C PHE A 361 32.46 19.45 -7.41
N MET A 362 33.61 18.82 -7.59
CA MET A 362 33.75 17.40 -7.22
C MET A 362 33.42 17.13 -5.74
N SER A 363 33.78 18.06 -4.85
CA SER A 363 33.44 17.95 -3.43
C SER A 363 31.93 17.97 -3.16
N HIS A 364 31.14 18.73 -3.93
CA HIS A 364 29.69 18.81 -3.71
C HIS A 364 28.98 17.48 -3.96
N ASP A 365 29.32 16.80 -5.06
CA ASP A 365 28.76 15.50 -5.40
C ASP A 365 29.21 14.42 -4.38
N ARG A 366 30.49 14.41 -3.99
CA ARG A 366 31.03 13.46 -3.01
C ARG A 366 30.42 13.65 -1.61
N MET A 367 30.22 14.89 -1.15
CA MET A 367 29.59 15.17 0.14
C MET A 367 28.09 14.85 0.15
N ALA A 368 27.40 15.11 -0.97
CA ALA A 368 25.99 14.74 -1.13
C ALA A 368 25.81 13.20 -1.13
N LEU A 369 26.69 12.48 -1.84
CA LEU A 369 26.75 11.02 -1.79
C LEU A 369 26.99 10.52 -0.37
N ALA A 370 27.99 11.05 0.33
CA ALA A 370 28.34 10.62 1.68
C ALA A 370 27.17 10.80 2.67
N GLY A 371 26.50 11.96 2.65
CA GLY A 371 25.30 12.18 3.48
C GLY A 371 24.16 11.23 3.13
N THR A 372 23.97 10.94 1.84
CA THR A 372 22.99 9.96 1.37
C THR A 372 23.31 8.55 1.89
N MET A 373 24.58 8.14 1.88
CA MET A 373 25.02 6.86 2.45
C MET A 373 24.80 6.79 3.96
N ILE A 374 25.11 7.85 4.71
CA ILE A 374 24.87 7.91 6.17
C ILE A 374 23.36 7.78 6.44
N SER A 375 22.53 8.52 5.70
CA SER A 375 21.07 8.42 5.75
C SER A 375 20.58 6.99 5.44
N GLY A 376 21.05 6.38 4.36
CA GLY A 376 20.73 5.00 3.99
C GLY A 376 21.13 4.00 5.08
N GLY A 377 22.31 4.17 5.68
CA GLY A 377 22.78 3.35 6.79
C GLY A 377 21.85 3.39 8.00
N ILE A 378 21.39 4.59 8.39
CA ILE A 378 20.38 4.75 9.46
C ILE A 378 19.09 4.00 9.11
N LEU A 379 18.57 4.17 7.89
CA LEU A 379 17.35 3.49 7.44
C LEU A 379 17.51 1.96 7.47
N TYR A 380 18.62 1.42 6.98
CA TYR A 380 18.91 -0.02 7.01
C TYR A 380 19.01 -0.55 8.45
N ILE A 381 19.71 0.15 9.34
CA ILE A 381 19.82 -0.22 10.76
C ILE A 381 18.43 -0.30 11.40
N GLN A 382 17.57 0.69 11.13
CA GLN A 382 16.23 0.75 11.71
C GLN A 382 15.31 -0.34 11.15
N LEU A 383 15.35 -0.60 9.84
CA LEU A 383 14.64 -1.71 9.22
C LEU A 383 15.10 -3.07 9.76
N ALA A 384 16.40 -3.26 9.99
CA ALA A 384 16.93 -4.48 10.58
C ALA A 384 16.42 -4.67 12.02
N ARG A 385 16.50 -3.63 12.86
CA ARG A 385 16.14 -3.66 14.29
C ARG A 385 14.65 -3.82 14.55
N HIS A 386 13.81 -3.15 13.78
CA HIS A 386 12.37 -3.07 14.04
C HIS A 386 11.52 -3.81 13.02
N GLY A 387 12.00 -4.01 11.80
CA GLY A 387 11.29 -4.77 10.76
C GLY A 387 11.71 -6.23 10.72
N LEU A 388 12.93 -6.49 10.24
CA LEU A 388 13.42 -7.85 9.99
C LEU A 388 13.48 -8.68 11.27
N LYS A 389 14.01 -8.12 12.38
CA LYS A 389 14.05 -8.79 13.69
C LYS A 389 12.69 -9.36 14.12
N TYR A 390 11.60 -8.65 13.83
CA TYR A 390 10.24 -9.04 14.19
C TYR A 390 9.49 -9.74 13.06
N GLY A 391 10.22 -10.22 12.03
CA GLY A 391 9.65 -11.05 10.99
C GLY A 391 8.81 -10.31 9.95
N MET A 392 8.83 -8.97 9.90
CA MET A 392 7.97 -8.21 8.98
C MET A 392 8.39 -8.39 7.51
N HIS A 393 7.56 -9.10 6.73
CA HIS A 393 7.85 -9.41 5.33
C HIS A 393 8.04 -8.17 4.45
N TRP A 394 7.22 -7.13 4.62
CA TRP A 394 7.34 -5.89 3.85
C TRP A 394 8.69 -5.19 4.10
N ALA A 395 9.21 -5.26 5.34
CA ALA A 395 10.47 -4.63 5.71
C ALA A 395 11.66 -5.34 5.05
N LYS A 396 11.60 -6.67 4.95
CA LYS A 396 12.54 -7.48 4.16
C LYS A 396 12.54 -7.04 2.69
N ILE A 397 11.38 -6.91 2.06
CA ILE A 397 11.30 -6.47 0.66
C ILE A 397 11.94 -5.09 0.53
N ALA A 398 11.55 -4.14 1.39
CA ALA A 398 12.10 -2.79 1.35
C ALA A 398 13.63 -2.76 1.49
N PHE A 399 14.16 -3.51 2.46
CA PHE A 399 15.59 -3.64 2.71
C PHE A 399 16.33 -4.21 1.49
N HIS A 400 15.92 -5.38 0.99
CA HIS A 400 16.67 -6.06 -0.06
C HIS A 400 16.49 -5.42 -1.43
N SER A 401 15.31 -4.92 -1.77
CA SER A 401 15.10 -4.22 -3.04
C SER A 401 15.98 -2.96 -3.13
N ALA A 402 16.05 -2.16 -2.07
CA ALA A 402 16.93 -0.99 -2.05
C ALA A 402 18.42 -1.39 -2.10
N ALA A 403 18.82 -2.44 -1.38
CA ALA A 403 20.21 -2.90 -1.36
C ALA A 403 20.64 -3.41 -2.75
N ILE A 404 19.80 -4.21 -3.41
CA ILE A 404 20.06 -4.70 -4.78
C ILE A 404 20.24 -3.54 -5.73
N ILE A 405 19.37 -2.52 -5.69
CA ILE A 405 19.50 -1.34 -6.55
C ILE A 405 20.77 -0.55 -6.24
N GLY A 406 21.13 -0.43 -4.95
CA GLY A 406 22.40 0.18 -4.54
C GLY A 406 23.61 -0.55 -5.12
N PHE A 407 23.59 -1.88 -5.14
CA PHE A 407 24.60 -2.66 -5.84
C PHE A 407 24.53 -2.41 -7.37
N LEU A 408 23.36 -2.48 -8.01
CA LEU A 408 23.30 -2.27 -9.46
C LEU A 408 23.82 -0.89 -9.92
N GLY A 409 23.89 0.10 -9.03
CA GLY A 409 24.49 1.41 -9.29
C GLY A 409 25.91 1.38 -9.85
N ILE A 410 26.74 0.37 -9.53
CA ILE A 410 28.13 0.28 -10.03
C ILE A 410 28.21 0.19 -11.56
N PHE A 411 27.20 -0.44 -12.18
CA PHE A 411 27.17 -0.63 -13.63
C PHE A 411 26.91 0.67 -14.39
N LEU A 412 26.44 1.73 -13.72
CA LEU A 412 26.23 3.03 -14.36
C LEU A 412 27.53 3.70 -14.79
N PHE A 413 28.65 3.41 -14.12
CA PHE A 413 29.91 4.13 -14.36
C PHE A 413 31.09 3.24 -14.80
N ILE A 414 30.99 1.90 -14.69
CA ILE A 414 32.01 0.97 -15.20
C ILE A 414 32.32 1.21 -16.70
N GLY A 415 31.36 1.72 -17.49
CA GLY A 415 31.54 2.03 -18.91
C GLY A 415 32.33 3.31 -19.23
N TYR A 416 32.69 4.15 -18.25
CA TYR A 416 33.34 5.47 -18.47
C TYR A 416 34.87 5.43 -18.38
N GLY A 417 35.46 4.24 -18.25
CA GLY A 417 36.91 4.06 -18.26
C GLY A 417 37.63 4.50 -16.97
N TYR A 418 36.89 4.94 -15.94
CA TYR A 418 37.41 5.20 -14.60
C TYR A 418 36.79 4.22 -13.58
N PHE A 419 37.62 3.65 -12.73
CA PHE A 419 37.22 2.73 -11.68
C PHE A 419 37.74 3.20 -10.32
N ASP A 420 36.82 3.52 -9.42
CA ASP A 420 37.16 3.87 -8.03
C ASP A 420 37.50 2.60 -7.23
N TRP A 421 38.78 2.42 -6.93
CA TRP A 421 39.28 1.27 -6.17
C TRP A 421 38.76 1.23 -4.73
N LEU A 422 38.55 2.37 -4.09
CA LEU A 422 38.03 2.41 -2.72
C LEU A 422 36.58 1.94 -2.71
N HIS A 423 35.79 2.37 -3.71
CA HIS A 423 34.44 1.88 -3.93
C HIS A 423 34.42 0.36 -4.21
N GLY A 424 35.30 -0.12 -5.09
CA GLY A 424 35.45 -1.55 -5.40
C GLY A 424 35.81 -2.40 -4.17
N LEU A 425 36.70 -1.90 -3.31
CA LEU A 425 37.05 -2.55 -2.05
C LEU A 425 35.88 -2.58 -1.07
N PHE A 426 35.18 -1.44 -0.92
CA PHE A 426 33.99 -1.35 -0.08
C PHE A 426 32.94 -2.39 -0.49
N TRP A 427 32.75 -2.56 -1.79
CA TRP A 427 31.91 -3.58 -2.39
C TRP A 427 32.32 -5.01 -2.06
N LEU A 428 33.60 -5.31 -2.21
CA LEU A 428 34.15 -6.64 -1.94
C LEU A 428 33.93 -7.05 -0.47
N ILE A 429 33.99 -6.08 0.45
CA ILE A 429 33.69 -6.28 1.87
C ILE A 429 32.18 -6.43 2.12
N LEU A 430 31.36 -5.60 1.45
CA LEU A 430 29.93 -5.52 1.71
C LEU A 430 29.14 -6.70 1.12
N LEU A 431 29.57 -7.24 -0.02
CA LEU A 431 28.83 -8.28 -0.75
C LEU A 431 28.69 -9.59 0.05
N PRO A 432 29.72 -10.12 0.74
CA PRO A 432 29.57 -11.25 1.65
C PRO A 432 28.59 -10.97 2.80
N ILE A 433 28.67 -9.78 3.42
CA ILE A 433 27.76 -9.36 4.50
C ILE A 433 26.31 -9.36 3.99
N TYR A 434 26.08 -8.79 2.80
CA TYR A 434 24.77 -8.76 2.18
C TYR A 434 24.26 -10.17 1.84
N TYR A 435 25.10 -11.06 1.32
CA TYR A 435 24.73 -12.44 1.02
C TYR A 435 24.18 -13.16 2.27
N PHE A 436 24.87 -13.03 3.41
CA PHE A 436 24.39 -13.61 4.66
C PHE A 436 23.11 -12.91 5.16
N SER A 437 23.00 -11.59 5.02
CA SER A 437 21.74 -10.87 5.31
C SER A 437 20.59 -11.36 4.44
N TYR A 438 20.81 -11.64 3.16
CA TYR A 438 19.77 -12.16 2.26
C TYR A 438 19.34 -13.57 2.66
N LYS A 439 20.28 -14.40 3.15
CA LYS A 439 20.00 -15.72 3.70
C LYS A 439 19.16 -15.64 4.98
N GLU A 440 19.49 -14.74 5.91
CA GLU A 440 18.67 -14.46 7.11
C GLU A 440 17.25 -14.06 6.74
N GLY A 441 17.11 -13.16 5.75
CA GLY A 441 15.81 -12.64 5.29
C GLY A 441 14.85 -13.70 4.73
N LYS A 442 15.31 -14.92 4.40
CA LYS A 442 14.42 -16.01 3.94
C LYS A 442 13.45 -16.47 5.03
N ALA A 443 13.81 -16.36 6.30
CA ALA A 443 12.94 -16.73 7.43
C ALA A 443 11.87 -15.67 7.76
N VAL A 444 11.96 -14.47 7.19
CA VAL A 444 11.06 -13.34 7.45
C VAL A 444 9.79 -13.48 6.59
N ILE A 445 8.71 -13.98 7.19
CA ILE A 445 7.41 -14.26 6.54
C ILE A 445 6.21 -13.66 7.29
N GLY A 446 6.44 -12.93 8.38
CA GLY A 446 5.41 -12.39 9.24
C GLY A 446 4.59 -11.28 8.58
N THR A 447 3.33 -11.22 8.99
CA THR A 447 2.34 -10.23 8.58
C THR A 447 2.25 -9.11 9.62
N PRO A 448 2.00 -7.86 9.19
CA PRO A 448 1.81 -6.77 10.11
C PRO A 448 0.50 -6.90 10.90
N TYR A 449 0.49 -6.33 12.10
CA TYR A 449 -0.68 -6.17 12.96
C TYR A 449 -0.71 -4.76 13.56
N SER A 450 -1.88 -4.31 14.01
CA SER A 450 -2.07 -2.95 14.51
C SER A 450 -3.21 -2.89 15.52
N ASN A 451 -3.07 -2.08 16.56
CA ASN A 451 -4.16 -1.80 17.50
C ASN A 451 -5.12 -0.70 17.01
N HIS A 452 -4.95 -0.25 15.76
CA HIS A 452 -5.74 0.82 15.18
C HIS A 452 -7.18 0.40 14.95
N GLY A 453 -8.07 0.92 15.79
CA GLY A 453 -9.47 0.54 15.82
C GLY A 453 -10.45 1.53 15.20
N SER A 454 -10.13 2.83 15.16
CA SER A 454 -11.10 3.89 14.85
C SER A 454 -10.64 4.85 13.74
N ASN A 455 -11.58 5.56 13.11
CA ASN A 455 -11.29 6.51 12.01
C ASN A 455 -11.00 7.93 12.55
N ASP A 456 -10.14 8.05 13.55
CA ASP A 456 -9.94 9.29 14.29
C ASP A 456 -9.23 10.39 13.47
N ARG A 457 -9.23 11.61 14.01
CA ARG A 457 -8.57 12.76 13.35
C ARG A 457 -7.05 12.56 13.23
N ALA A 458 -6.44 11.80 14.14
CA ALA A 458 -5.01 11.52 14.08
C ALA A 458 -4.68 10.66 12.84
N TRP A 459 -5.45 9.61 12.59
CA TRP A 459 -5.34 8.79 11.38
C TRP A 459 -5.58 9.60 10.10
N GLN A 460 -6.61 10.45 10.07
CA GLN A 460 -6.87 11.30 8.90
C GLN A 460 -5.68 12.22 8.58
N LEU A 461 -5.12 12.92 9.58
CA LEU A 461 -3.92 13.75 9.41
C LEU A 461 -2.69 12.88 9.07
N GLY A 462 -2.61 11.69 9.66
CA GLY A 462 -1.61 10.69 9.38
C GLY A 462 -1.55 10.30 7.90
N ASN A 463 -2.71 10.14 7.24
CA ASN A 463 -2.79 9.87 5.80
C ASN A 463 -2.21 11.01 4.95
N TYR A 464 -2.43 12.27 5.33
CA TYR A 464 -1.78 13.41 4.66
C TYR A 464 -0.27 13.41 4.90
N GLY A 465 0.18 13.11 6.12
CA GLY A 465 1.61 12.96 6.43
C GLY A 465 2.26 11.83 5.63
N GLN A 466 1.57 10.69 5.52
CA GLN A 466 2.00 9.55 4.72
C GLN A 466 2.12 9.93 3.24
N LEU A 467 1.14 10.65 2.68
CA LEU A 467 1.21 11.14 1.30
C LEU A 467 2.45 12.01 1.08
N MET A 468 2.77 12.93 1.99
CA MET A 468 3.97 13.78 1.85
C MET A 468 5.24 12.94 1.80
N PHE A 469 5.36 11.89 2.62
CA PHE A 469 6.52 11.00 2.59
C PHE A 469 6.56 10.07 1.37
N VAL A 470 5.41 9.63 0.87
CA VAL A 470 5.34 8.88 -0.39
C VAL A 470 5.79 9.75 -1.56
N LEU A 471 5.32 11.01 -1.61
CA LEU A 471 5.79 11.98 -2.61
C LEU A 471 7.28 12.26 -2.46
N LEU A 472 7.77 12.44 -1.23
CA LEU A 472 9.20 12.61 -0.94
C LEU A 472 10.03 11.45 -1.50
N GLY A 473 9.67 10.21 -1.16
CA GLY A 473 10.38 9.02 -1.64
C GLY A 473 10.34 8.89 -3.16
N PHE A 474 9.18 9.15 -3.78
CA PHE A 474 9.04 9.13 -5.23
C PHE A 474 9.90 10.21 -5.91
N SER A 475 9.90 11.45 -5.39
CA SER A 475 10.73 12.54 -5.89
C SER A 475 12.22 12.25 -5.76
N ILE A 476 12.67 11.62 -4.67
CA ILE A 476 14.06 11.19 -4.49
C ILE A 476 14.44 10.12 -5.53
N VAL A 477 13.58 9.11 -5.75
CA VAL A 477 13.83 8.07 -6.77
C VAL A 477 13.93 8.67 -8.17
N VAL A 478 12.96 9.52 -8.54
CA VAL A 478 12.95 10.19 -9.86
C VAL A 478 14.18 11.08 -10.01
N GLY A 479 14.51 11.87 -8.99
CA GLY A 479 15.70 12.71 -8.96
C GLY A 479 16.98 11.89 -9.14
N GLY A 480 17.11 10.76 -8.44
CA GLY A 480 18.24 9.84 -8.57
C GLY A 480 18.37 9.27 -9.98
N ILE A 481 17.27 8.84 -10.59
CA ILE A 481 17.25 8.35 -11.98
C ILE A 481 17.71 9.46 -12.94
N VAL A 482 17.17 10.67 -12.80
CA VAL A 482 17.53 11.81 -13.66
C VAL A 482 19.01 12.16 -13.51
N ILE A 483 19.52 12.24 -12.28
CA ILE A 483 20.94 12.52 -12.00
C ILE A 483 21.84 11.43 -12.58
N SER A 484 21.47 10.16 -12.42
CA SER A 484 22.20 9.05 -13.04
C SER A 484 22.23 9.13 -14.56
N ILE A 485 21.08 9.40 -15.20
CA ILE A 485 21.00 9.54 -16.67
C ILE A 485 21.85 10.73 -17.14
N ILE A 486 21.81 11.86 -16.44
CA ILE A 486 22.63 13.03 -16.77
C ILE A 486 24.11 12.71 -16.58
N GLY A 487 24.49 12.09 -15.46
CA GLY A 487 25.87 11.71 -15.13
C GLY A 487 26.49 10.78 -16.16
N VAL A 488 25.69 9.91 -16.78
CA VAL A 488 26.10 9.04 -17.89
C VAL A 488 26.08 9.81 -19.22
N SER A 489 25.03 10.55 -19.54
CA SER A 489 24.89 11.14 -20.89
C SER A 489 25.69 12.43 -21.12
N LYS A 490 25.26 13.54 -20.52
CA LYS A 490 25.81 14.89 -20.78
C LYS A 490 26.81 15.36 -19.73
N VAL A 491 26.87 14.67 -18.60
CA VAL A 491 27.66 14.94 -17.38
C VAL A 491 27.27 16.26 -16.70
N PHE A 492 27.21 17.37 -17.43
CA PHE A 492 26.91 18.71 -16.91
C PHE A 492 25.53 19.23 -17.34
N ILE A 493 24.92 20.04 -16.47
CA ILE A 493 23.75 20.87 -16.79
C ILE A 493 24.13 22.35 -16.87
N ALA A 494 23.23 23.19 -17.37
CA ALA A 494 23.51 24.61 -17.60
C ALA A 494 23.98 25.37 -16.34
N THR A 495 23.41 25.05 -15.18
CA THR A 495 23.81 25.66 -13.90
C THR A 495 25.22 25.23 -13.49
N ASP A 496 25.65 24.02 -13.83
CA ASP A 496 27.01 23.54 -13.54
C ASP A 496 28.04 24.31 -14.35
N LEU A 497 27.78 24.51 -15.65
CA LEU A 497 28.66 25.27 -16.53
C LEU A 497 28.74 26.73 -16.11
N SER A 498 27.62 27.30 -15.66
CA SER A 498 27.59 28.65 -15.09
C SER A 498 28.38 28.75 -13.80
N PHE A 499 28.39 27.71 -12.96
CA PHE A 499 29.19 27.69 -11.73
C PHE A 499 30.68 27.51 -12.05
N LEU A 500 31.02 26.59 -12.95
CA LEU A 500 32.40 26.31 -13.34
C LEU A 500 33.02 27.42 -14.20
N CYS A 501 32.22 28.25 -14.86
CA CYS A 501 32.66 29.24 -15.86
C CYS A 501 33.48 28.60 -16.99
N MET A 502 33.22 27.33 -17.32
CA MET A 502 33.92 26.55 -18.34
C MET A 502 32.96 25.65 -19.08
N SER A 503 33.17 25.46 -20.39
CA SER A 503 32.42 24.48 -21.18
C SER A 503 33.03 23.08 -21.06
N PRO A 504 32.28 22.00 -21.37
CA PRO A 504 32.83 20.64 -21.40
C PRO A 504 34.03 20.52 -22.35
N GLU A 505 34.00 21.16 -23.51
CA GLU A 505 35.08 21.14 -24.49
C GLU A 505 36.36 21.81 -23.95
N MET A 506 36.21 22.88 -23.17
CA MET A 506 37.34 23.51 -22.49
C MET A 506 37.97 22.56 -21.48
N ILE A 507 37.17 21.87 -20.68
CA ILE A 507 37.65 20.89 -19.69
C ILE A 507 38.35 19.72 -20.39
N GLU A 508 37.78 19.20 -21.47
CA GLU A 508 38.36 18.10 -22.25
C GLU A 508 39.67 18.49 -22.93
N SER A 509 39.77 19.73 -23.43
CA SER A 509 41.01 20.25 -24.03
C SER A 509 42.17 20.35 -23.02
N ILE A 510 41.85 20.53 -21.74
CA ILE A 510 42.84 20.57 -20.66
C ILE A 510 43.20 19.14 -20.24
N ASN A 511 42.20 18.29 -20.03
CA ASN A 511 42.40 16.89 -19.69
C ASN A 511 41.17 16.04 -20.03
N ASN A 512 41.33 15.09 -20.96
CA ASN A 512 40.25 14.20 -21.41
C ASN A 512 39.80 13.17 -20.34
N LYS A 513 40.50 13.05 -19.23
CA LYS A 513 40.17 12.11 -18.14
C LYS A 513 39.45 12.74 -16.96
N LEU A 514 39.33 14.08 -16.91
CA LEU A 514 38.67 14.75 -15.79
C LEU A 514 37.14 14.57 -15.82
N ILE A 515 36.53 14.65 -17.02
CA ILE A 515 35.09 14.44 -17.22
C ILE A 515 34.66 13.03 -16.77
N PRO A 516 35.37 11.93 -17.14
CA PRO A 516 35.07 10.59 -16.62
C PRO A 516 34.99 10.48 -15.09
N VAL A 517 35.86 11.16 -14.35
CA VAL A 517 35.84 11.12 -12.87
C VAL A 517 34.62 11.86 -12.32
N ILE A 518 34.27 13.01 -12.90
CA ILE A 518 33.06 13.76 -12.54
C ILE A 518 31.79 12.96 -12.86
N ALA A 519 31.76 12.33 -14.04
CA ALA A 519 30.67 11.46 -14.47
C ALA A 519 30.44 10.30 -13.50
N HIS A 520 31.53 9.66 -13.03
CA HIS A 520 31.50 8.62 -12.01
C HIS A 520 30.86 9.11 -10.70
N ASP A 521 31.32 10.23 -10.16
CA ASP A 521 30.83 10.75 -8.88
C ASP A 521 29.33 11.07 -8.96
N ARG A 522 28.89 11.67 -10.07
CA ARG A 522 27.48 12.01 -10.31
C ARG A 522 26.60 10.79 -10.53
N ALA A 523 27.03 9.83 -11.34
CA ALA A 523 26.28 8.59 -11.57
C ALA A 523 26.19 7.74 -10.29
N GLY A 524 27.28 7.68 -9.52
CA GLY A 524 27.32 7.03 -8.20
C GLY A 524 26.37 7.69 -7.20
N PHE A 525 26.38 9.03 -7.12
CA PHE A 525 25.43 9.79 -6.31
C PHE A 525 23.97 9.51 -6.72
N GLY A 526 23.65 9.59 -8.00
CA GLY A 526 22.32 9.28 -8.52
C GLY A 526 21.86 7.86 -8.15
N GLY A 527 22.72 6.86 -8.31
CA GLY A 527 22.44 5.48 -7.93
C GLY A 527 22.17 5.29 -6.42
N ALA A 528 22.97 5.93 -5.57
CA ALA A 528 22.75 5.93 -4.12
C ALA A 528 21.41 6.61 -3.76
N LEU A 529 21.06 7.70 -4.45
CA LEU A 529 19.81 8.42 -4.24
C LEU A 529 18.60 7.57 -4.62
N VAL A 530 18.66 6.79 -5.70
CA VAL A 530 17.59 5.82 -6.04
C VAL A 530 17.44 4.77 -4.93
N SER A 531 18.54 4.21 -4.42
CA SER A 531 18.50 3.21 -3.35
C SER A 531 17.85 3.77 -2.07
N VAL A 532 18.28 4.95 -1.61
CA VAL A 532 17.71 5.60 -0.41
C VAL A 532 16.27 6.07 -0.65
N GLY A 533 15.97 6.60 -1.83
CA GLY A 533 14.61 6.97 -2.22
C GLY A 533 13.66 5.78 -2.14
N LEU A 534 14.10 4.60 -2.58
CA LEU A 534 13.34 3.36 -2.48
C LEU A 534 13.11 2.94 -1.02
N LEU A 535 14.10 3.09 -0.13
CA LEU A 535 13.91 2.87 1.31
C LEU A 535 12.84 3.78 1.88
N VAL A 536 12.93 5.08 1.64
CA VAL A 536 11.96 6.08 2.12
C VAL A 536 10.58 5.79 1.54
N LEU A 537 10.49 5.50 0.25
CA LEU A 537 9.23 5.23 -0.44
C LEU A 537 8.54 3.99 0.12
N MET A 538 9.22 2.84 0.20
CA MET A 538 8.62 1.59 0.68
C MET A 538 8.32 1.63 2.18
N LEU A 539 9.17 2.28 2.98
CA LEU A 539 8.87 2.55 4.40
C LEU A 539 7.57 3.35 4.55
N SER A 540 7.35 4.33 3.66
CA SER A 540 6.16 5.20 3.68
C SER A 540 4.92 4.52 3.11
N LEU A 541 5.07 3.68 2.09
CA LEU A 541 3.97 2.92 1.50
C LEU A 541 3.46 1.83 2.46
N TRP A 542 4.35 1.11 3.16
CA TRP A 542 4.00 -0.13 3.85
C TRP A 542 4.20 -0.12 5.37
N GLY A 543 4.95 0.85 5.91
CA GLY A 543 5.31 0.90 7.33
C GLY A 543 4.35 1.69 8.22
N PHE A 544 3.49 2.54 7.67
CA PHE A 544 2.64 3.46 8.44
C PHE A 544 1.48 2.73 9.14
N ARG A 545 1.56 2.62 10.47
CA ARG A 545 0.48 2.12 11.36
C ARG A 545 0.46 2.89 12.67
N GLN A 546 -0.68 2.93 13.33
CA GLN A 546 -0.84 3.68 14.58
C GLN A 546 0.16 3.19 15.63
N GLY A 547 0.84 4.13 16.30
CA GLY A 547 1.79 3.80 17.36
C GLY A 547 3.15 3.24 16.91
N GLU A 548 3.42 3.12 15.60
CA GLU A 548 4.74 2.71 15.08
C GLU A 548 5.79 3.83 15.22
N ARG A 549 6.16 4.12 16.47
CA ARG A 549 7.06 5.24 16.84
C ARG A 549 8.40 5.19 16.14
N TRP A 550 8.88 3.99 15.85
CA TRP A 550 10.17 3.79 15.20
C TRP A 550 10.15 4.25 13.75
N ILE A 551 9.03 4.15 13.02
CA ILE A 551 8.90 4.67 11.65
C ILE A 551 9.11 6.18 11.65
N TRP A 552 8.39 6.89 12.53
CA TRP A 552 8.52 8.34 12.65
C TRP A 552 9.95 8.75 13.02
N ASN A 553 10.56 8.07 14.00
CA ASN A 553 11.96 8.33 14.39
C ASN A 553 12.95 8.08 13.24
N THR A 554 12.72 7.03 12.47
CA THR A 554 13.57 6.62 11.36
C THR A 554 13.52 7.66 10.25
N LEU A 555 12.32 8.15 9.91
CA LEU A 555 12.16 9.25 8.94
C LEU A 555 12.75 10.55 9.48
N ALA A 556 12.46 10.90 10.74
CA ALA A 556 12.94 12.14 11.36
C ALA A 556 14.47 12.20 11.40
N ILE A 557 15.15 11.17 11.87
CA ILE A 557 16.62 11.18 12.02
C ILE A 557 17.29 10.83 10.69
N GLY A 558 16.71 9.90 9.93
CA GLY A 558 17.32 9.35 8.72
C GLY A 558 17.53 10.38 7.60
N ALA A 559 16.67 11.39 7.47
CA ALA A 559 16.81 12.39 6.41
C ALA A 559 17.86 13.49 6.71
N LEU A 560 18.21 13.70 7.99
CA LEU A 560 19.06 14.83 8.40
C LEU A 560 20.46 14.81 7.77
N PRO A 561 21.21 13.70 7.76
CA PRO A 561 22.55 13.69 7.17
C PRO A 561 22.55 14.13 5.70
N ALA A 562 21.66 13.57 4.88
CA ALA A 562 21.54 13.94 3.48
C ALA A 562 21.15 15.41 3.26
N PHE A 563 20.22 15.97 4.04
CA PHE A 563 19.87 17.39 3.91
C PHE A 563 20.97 18.31 4.40
N ILE A 564 21.63 17.97 5.51
CA ILE A 564 22.73 18.77 6.07
C ILE A 564 23.91 18.81 5.10
N THR A 565 24.36 17.66 4.58
CA THR A 565 25.47 17.67 3.62
C THR A 565 25.04 18.22 2.27
N GLY A 566 23.84 17.89 1.80
CA GLY A 566 23.29 18.39 0.54
C GLY A 566 23.22 19.92 0.53
N ILE A 567 22.51 20.54 1.47
CA ILE A 567 22.37 22.01 1.51
C ILE A 567 23.66 22.68 1.98
N GLY A 568 24.27 22.14 3.05
CA GLY A 568 25.45 22.73 3.68
C GLY A 568 26.65 22.83 2.73
N THR A 569 26.87 21.81 1.90
CA THR A 569 27.97 21.85 0.93
C THR A 569 27.77 22.91 -0.13
N HIS A 570 26.55 23.05 -0.67
CA HIS A 570 26.26 24.08 -1.68
C HIS A 570 26.45 25.50 -1.13
N ILE A 571 26.09 25.74 0.13
CA ILE A 571 26.38 27.00 0.83
C ILE A 571 27.89 27.19 1.00
N TYR A 572 28.60 26.15 1.44
CA TYR A 572 30.05 26.22 1.67
C TYR A 572 30.85 26.54 0.40
N ILE A 573 30.48 25.95 -0.74
CA ILE A 573 31.19 26.17 -2.02
C ILE A 573 30.65 27.35 -2.85
N GLY A 574 29.56 27.99 -2.40
CA GLY A 574 28.92 29.09 -3.12
C GLY A 574 28.07 28.67 -4.34
N TYR A 575 27.75 27.38 -4.50
CA TYR A 575 26.90 26.89 -5.59
C TYR A 575 25.41 26.99 -5.20
N THR A 576 24.92 28.21 -4.99
CA THR A 576 23.61 28.46 -4.36
C THR A 576 22.53 28.98 -5.31
N THR A 577 22.62 28.69 -6.61
CA THR A 577 21.60 29.15 -7.56
C THR A 577 20.22 28.56 -7.20
N PHE A 578 19.19 29.41 -7.23
CA PHE A 578 17.86 29.01 -6.76
C PHE A 578 17.29 27.81 -7.53
N ILE A 579 17.43 27.81 -8.86
CA ILE A 579 16.93 26.74 -9.73
C ILE A 579 17.61 25.41 -9.40
N HIS A 580 18.91 25.42 -9.10
CA HIS A 580 19.66 24.23 -8.73
C HIS A 580 19.24 23.64 -7.38
N LEU A 581 19.00 24.50 -6.38
CA LEU A 581 18.59 24.06 -5.03
C LEU A 581 17.08 23.84 -4.87
N LEU A 582 16.26 24.28 -5.83
CA LEU A 582 14.80 24.17 -5.79
C LEU A 582 14.30 22.74 -5.52
N PRO A 583 14.83 21.67 -6.15
CA PRO A 583 14.42 20.30 -5.85
C PRO A 583 14.62 19.96 -4.37
N VAL A 584 15.76 20.33 -3.77
CA VAL A 584 16.07 20.02 -2.37
C VAL A 584 15.15 20.81 -1.43
N TYR A 585 14.89 22.09 -1.70
CA TYR A 585 13.93 22.89 -0.90
C TYR A 585 12.53 22.28 -0.92
N PHE A 586 12.07 21.82 -2.09
CA PHE A 586 10.80 21.12 -2.20
C PHE A 586 10.78 19.83 -1.35
N LEU A 587 11.85 19.03 -1.38
CA LEU A 587 11.97 17.83 -0.54
C LEU A 587 11.94 18.16 0.96
N VAL A 588 12.61 19.23 1.39
CA VAL A 588 12.60 19.67 2.81
C VAL A 588 11.18 20.06 3.26
N ILE A 589 10.41 20.76 2.43
CA ILE A 589 9.03 21.12 2.75
C ILE A 589 8.17 19.86 2.92
N LEU A 590 8.23 18.92 1.96
CA LEU A 590 7.51 17.64 2.05
C LEU A 590 7.88 16.88 3.33
N TYR A 591 9.17 16.82 3.65
CA TYR A 591 9.68 16.17 4.84
C TYR A 591 9.15 16.80 6.14
N LEU A 592 9.22 18.13 6.29
CA LEU A 592 8.76 18.83 7.50
C LEU A 592 7.25 18.69 7.68
N VAL A 593 6.47 18.91 6.61
CA VAL A 593 5.01 18.78 6.65
C VAL A 593 4.63 17.32 6.96
N GLY A 594 5.30 16.36 6.34
CA GLY A 594 5.14 14.93 6.59
C GLY A 594 5.34 14.57 8.06
N LEU A 595 6.42 15.06 8.68
CA LEU A 595 6.70 14.82 10.10
C LEU A 595 5.62 15.39 11.02
N VAL A 596 5.19 16.62 10.78
CA VAL A 596 4.18 17.30 11.61
C VAL A 596 2.83 16.58 11.54
N LEU A 597 2.36 16.28 10.33
CA LEU A 597 1.04 15.67 10.12
C LEU A 597 0.99 14.21 10.59
N SER A 598 2.09 13.46 10.47
CA SER A 598 2.16 12.06 10.89
C SER A 598 2.47 11.86 12.38
N TYR A 599 2.92 12.91 13.10
CA TYR A 599 3.38 12.81 14.48
C TYR A 599 2.34 12.16 15.39
N ARG A 600 1.11 12.71 15.44
CA ARG A 600 0.09 12.20 16.38
C ARG A 600 -0.25 10.73 16.13
N TYR A 601 -0.40 10.34 14.87
CA TYR A 601 -0.76 8.97 14.49
C TYR A 601 0.35 7.95 14.81
N LEU A 602 1.62 8.29 14.55
CA LEU A 602 2.74 7.36 14.74
C LEU A 602 3.33 7.40 16.16
N LYS A 603 3.29 8.55 16.85
CA LYS A 603 3.95 8.73 18.16
C LYS A 603 3.05 8.47 19.35
N LEU A 604 1.83 8.97 19.31
CA LEU A 604 0.95 8.90 20.45
C LEU A 604 0.27 7.52 20.45
N PRO A 605 0.17 6.86 21.62
CA PRO A 605 -0.65 5.66 21.73
C PRO A 605 -2.10 6.04 21.43
N SER A 606 -2.87 5.09 20.87
CA SER A 606 -4.32 5.25 20.74
C SER A 606 -4.88 5.57 22.11
N THR A 607 -5.47 6.75 22.28
CA THR A 607 -6.28 7.04 23.46
C THR A 607 -7.48 6.11 23.36
N LYS A 608 -7.50 5.02 24.14
CA LYS A 608 -8.74 4.30 24.41
C LYS A 608 -9.71 5.37 24.93
N GLN A 609 -10.70 5.76 24.12
CA GLN A 609 -11.89 6.39 24.68
C GLN A 609 -12.55 5.26 25.47
N SER A 610 -12.28 5.29 26.77
CA SER A 610 -12.85 4.39 27.78
C SER A 610 -14.35 4.59 27.90
#